data_AF-A0A8H3ZAP4-F1
#
_entry.id   AF-A0A8H3ZAP4-F1
#
_cell.length_a   1.000
_cell.length_b   1.000
_cell.length_c   1.000
_cell.angle_alpha   90.00
_cell.angle_beta   90.00
_cell.angle_gamma   90.00
#
_symmetry.space_group_name_H-M   'P 1'
#
loop_
_entity.id
_entity.type
_entity.pdbx_description
1 polymer ?
#
loop_
_entity_poly.entity_id
_entity_poly.type
_entity_poly.pdbx_seq_one_letter_code
_entity_poly.pdbx_strand_id
1 'polypeptide(L)'
;MADVTEKVDPVVTNSAPNIHHEQDHRGEYIVKQDAAGRDSESVKQSVHLKTDKNGVVLIPQPSEDPHDPLNWTWLKKHAVFASLLPACFLTDWVITWGTTVFEQQAPQWNMSVPDVANSISGAIFMQGPGRHMTLLMRHQSRADDNKLGGLLAVPLCQRYGRLPVLFWSQFLTLVCTIGAYGASSYAGFTACRTLQGFFGAPPQVIGLSMIRDMFFFHQRARKVNLWAFSFLIGPYLGPFISAFLAEKLAWRSNFGVLCGFYGFSVLMILAFGDETLYDREKQSEKVVRTGVVERIFRLTGVAGVRDCAGRPSLWEVTKDLFGLLARPYLLLPTFGFVTWITMWTIGIVSTITQFIKPPPYLFSDTATALMYLAPMIGTLAAEFWGHWFNDFLCNRYIKTHEGHYAPENRLWGVYPAWIIGIAGLVTFGETIQHQKSWVGIAFGWGMNCFSTLGTTVG
;
A
#
# COMPACT_ATOMS: atom_id res chain seq x y z
N MET A 1 42.70 -62.06 -24.59
CA MET A 1 42.19 -62.43 -23.26
C MET A 1 42.41 -61.22 -22.37
N ALA A 2 41.40 -60.37 -22.21
CA ALA A 2 41.43 -59.23 -21.30
C ALA A 2 39.99 -58.91 -20.89
N ASP A 3 39.85 -58.74 -19.58
CA ASP A 3 38.65 -58.81 -18.74
C ASP A 3 37.57 -57.78 -19.04
N VAL A 4 36.33 -58.23 -18.84
CA VAL A 4 35.11 -57.41 -18.76
C VAL A 4 35.00 -56.92 -17.32
N THR A 5 35.04 -55.61 -17.10
CA THR A 5 34.64 -54.99 -15.83
C THR A 5 33.48 -54.04 -16.08
N GLU A 6 32.33 -54.48 -15.55
CA GLU A 6 31.04 -53.82 -15.50
C GLU A 6 31.13 -52.55 -14.65
N LYS A 7 30.85 -51.39 -15.23
CA LYS A 7 30.76 -50.11 -14.50
C LYS A 7 29.33 -49.93 -13.99
N VAL A 8 29.21 -49.88 -12.66
CA VAL A 8 28.01 -49.46 -11.93
C VAL A 8 27.83 -47.95 -12.10
N ASP A 9 26.69 -47.52 -12.64
CA ASP A 9 26.31 -46.11 -12.73
C ASP A 9 25.93 -45.53 -11.35
N PRO A 10 26.26 -44.26 -11.06
CA PRO A 10 25.97 -43.64 -9.77
C PRO A 10 24.48 -43.29 -9.64
N VAL A 11 23.97 -43.53 -8.43
CA VAL A 11 22.64 -43.16 -7.93
C VAL A 11 22.28 -41.72 -8.29
N VAL A 12 21.28 -41.55 -9.15
CA VAL A 12 20.69 -40.25 -9.50
C VAL A 12 19.93 -39.72 -8.28
N THR A 13 20.43 -38.63 -7.71
CA THR A 13 19.73 -37.83 -6.70
C THR A 13 18.50 -37.16 -7.33
N ASN A 14 17.35 -37.32 -6.67
CA ASN A 14 16.08 -36.64 -7.00
C ASN A 14 16.30 -35.12 -7.03
N SER A 15 16.49 -34.57 -8.23
CA SER A 15 16.33 -33.15 -8.50
C SER A 15 14.92 -32.94 -9.06
N ALA A 16 14.12 -32.15 -8.37
CA ALA A 16 12.80 -31.75 -8.84
C ALA A 16 12.95 -31.07 -10.22
N PRO A 17 12.06 -31.34 -11.20
CA PRO A 17 12.17 -30.73 -12.51
C PRO A 17 11.92 -29.22 -12.38
N ASN A 18 12.83 -28.44 -12.98
CA ASN A 18 12.71 -26.99 -13.11
C ASN A 18 11.39 -26.67 -13.85
N ILE A 19 10.44 -26.09 -13.11
CA ILE A 19 9.25 -25.47 -13.69
C ILE A 19 9.72 -24.15 -14.31
N HIS A 20 9.90 -24.12 -15.63
CA HIS A 20 10.08 -22.85 -16.32
C HIS A 20 8.72 -22.13 -16.38
N HIS A 21 8.65 -20.98 -15.72
CA HIS A 21 7.56 -20.03 -15.84
C HIS A 21 7.82 -19.15 -17.05
N GLU A 22 7.26 -19.50 -18.21
CA GLU A 22 7.20 -18.57 -19.34
C GLU A 22 5.84 -17.88 -19.34
N GLN A 23 5.85 -16.57 -19.14
CA GLN A 23 4.69 -15.72 -19.34
C GLN A 23 4.46 -15.61 -20.85
N ASP A 24 3.41 -16.24 -21.39
CA ASP A 24 2.86 -15.79 -22.66
C ASP A 24 2.34 -14.36 -22.46
N HIS A 25 2.42 -13.54 -23.52
CA HIS A 25 2.20 -12.09 -23.58
C HIS A 25 0.77 -11.63 -23.16
N ARG A 26 -0.03 -12.51 -22.56
CA ARG A 26 -1.47 -12.36 -22.27
C ARG A 26 -1.82 -12.41 -20.78
N GLY A 27 -0.89 -12.73 -19.89
CA GLY A 27 -1.16 -12.74 -18.45
C GLY A 27 -2.20 -13.76 -17.96
N GLU A 28 -2.52 -14.77 -18.78
CA GLU A 28 -3.19 -15.99 -18.35
C GLU A 28 -2.17 -16.96 -17.74
N TYR A 29 -2.47 -17.50 -16.56
CA TYR A 29 -1.71 -18.62 -16.00
C TYR A 29 -2.19 -19.90 -16.68
N ILE A 30 -1.70 -20.17 -17.89
CA ILE A 30 -1.86 -21.49 -18.50
C ILE A 30 -0.71 -22.35 -18.01
N VAL A 31 -1.00 -23.44 -17.31
CA VAL A 31 -0.02 -24.52 -17.12
C VAL A 31 0.11 -25.21 -18.47
N LYS A 32 0.95 -24.68 -19.36
CA LYS A 32 1.38 -25.41 -20.56
C LYS A 32 2.54 -26.30 -20.15
N GLN A 33 2.29 -27.60 -20.21
CA GLN A 33 3.34 -28.61 -20.15
C GLN A 33 3.88 -28.71 -21.58
N ASP A 34 4.98 -28.02 -21.88
CA ASP A 34 5.60 -28.10 -23.21
C ASP A 34 6.21 -29.50 -23.40
N ALA A 35 5.40 -30.40 -23.95
CA ALA A 35 5.85 -31.65 -24.53
C ALA A 35 6.46 -31.37 -25.92
N ALA A 36 7.62 -30.72 -25.95
CA ALA A 36 8.47 -30.72 -27.13
C ALA A 36 9.33 -32.01 -27.13
N GLY A 37 8.76 -33.08 -27.68
CA GLY A 37 9.52 -34.16 -28.32
C GLY A 37 10.24 -35.18 -27.44
N ARG A 38 9.72 -35.55 -26.26
CA ARG A 38 10.15 -36.77 -25.56
C ARG A 38 8.98 -37.61 -25.09
N ASP A 39 9.09 -38.90 -25.36
CA ASP A 39 8.12 -39.99 -25.21
C ASP A 39 7.03 -39.80 -24.15
N SER A 40 5.80 -39.75 -24.65
CA SER A 40 4.52 -39.49 -23.96
C SER A 40 4.09 -40.50 -22.90
N GLU A 41 4.93 -41.47 -22.54
CA GLU A 41 4.65 -42.43 -21.46
C GLU A 41 5.44 -42.15 -20.17
N SER A 42 6.59 -41.46 -20.22
CA SER A 42 7.41 -41.20 -19.03
C SER A 42 7.04 -39.91 -18.28
N VAL A 43 6.23 -39.03 -18.88
CA VAL A 43 5.81 -37.72 -18.29
C VAL A 43 4.43 -37.80 -17.62
N LYS A 44 3.79 -38.98 -17.58
CA LYS A 44 2.52 -39.23 -16.88
C LYS A 44 2.64 -39.31 -15.34
N GLN A 45 3.72 -38.83 -14.73
CA GLN A 45 3.66 -38.44 -13.32
C GLN A 45 2.98 -37.07 -13.22
N SER A 46 1.65 -37.11 -13.23
CA SER A 46 0.78 -35.98 -12.96
C SER A 46 1.18 -35.28 -11.67
N VAL A 47 1.69 -34.05 -11.77
CA VAL A 47 1.78 -33.15 -10.61
C VAL A 47 0.34 -32.85 -10.19
N HIS A 48 -0.14 -33.52 -9.14
CA HIS A 48 -1.47 -33.30 -8.60
C HIS A 48 -1.54 -31.90 -7.97
N LEU A 49 -2.00 -30.91 -8.74
CA LEU A 49 -2.19 -29.55 -8.24
C LEU A 49 -3.21 -29.54 -7.10
N LYS A 50 -2.90 -28.85 -6.00
CA LYS A 50 -3.83 -28.70 -4.87
C LYS A 50 -4.99 -27.79 -5.29
N THR A 51 -6.20 -28.22 -4.99
CA THR A 51 -7.44 -27.49 -5.24
C THR A 51 -8.18 -27.18 -3.95
N ASP A 52 -8.97 -26.11 -3.95
CA ASP A 52 -9.92 -25.82 -2.86
C ASP A 52 -11.08 -26.84 -2.89
N LYS A 53 -11.94 -26.82 -1.85
CA LYS A 53 -13.17 -27.62 -1.72
C LYS A 53 -14.12 -27.50 -2.92
N ASN A 54 -14.01 -26.41 -3.68
CA ASN A 54 -14.81 -26.13 -4.87
C ASN A 54 -14.12 -26.53 -6.19
N GLY A 55 -12.98 -27.25 -6.14
CA GLY A 55 -12.22 -27.67 -7.32
C GLY A 55 -11.38 -26.57 -7.98
N VAL A 56 -11.30 -25.38 -7.38
CA VAL A 56 -10.47 -24.28 -7.88
C VAL A 56 -9.00 -24.54 -7.56
N VAL A 57 -8.13 -24.50 -8.57
CA VAL A 57 -6.68 -24.65 -8.40
C VAL A 57 -6.12 -23.52 -7.53
N LEU A 58 -5.37 -23.89 -6.50
CA LEU A 58 -4.76 -22.93 -5.57
C LEU A 58 -3.50 -22.32 -6.19
N ILE A 59 -3.46 -20.99 -6.27
CA ILE A 59 -2.32 -20.27 -6.83
C ILE A 59 -1.92 -19.17 -5.84
N PRO A 60 -0.65 -19.13 -5.37
CA PRO A 60 0.39 -20.14 -5.53
C PRO A 60 0.05 -21.46 -4.82
N GLN A 61 0.73 -22.54 -5.20
CA GLN A 61 0.56 -23.85 -4.57
C GLN A 61 1.08 -23.80 -3.13
N PRO A 62 0.28 -24.21 -2.13
CA PRO A 62 0.71 -24.18 -0.73
C PRO A 62 1.75 -25.26 -0.43
N SER A 63 2.73 -24.93 0.42
CA SER A 63 3.72 -25.87 0.95
C SER A 63 3.06 -26.95 1.83
N GLU A 64 3.78 -28.02 2.14
CA GLU A 64 3.37 -29.02 3.15
C GLU A 64 3.59 -28.52 4.60
N ASP A 65 4.34 -27.44 4.78
CA ASP A 65 4.64 -26.88 6.11
C ASP A 65 3.40 -26.16 6.71
N PRO A 66 2.96 -26.54 7.93
CA PRO A 66 1.89 -25.84 8.65
C PRO A 66 2.16 -24.34 8.92
N HIS A 67 3.42 -23.91 8.88
CA HIS A 67 3.83 -22.52 9.12
C HIS A 67 3.70 -21.63 7.89
N ASP A 68 3.50 -22.20 6.70
CA ASP A 68 3.21 -21.42 5.49
C ASP A 68 1.96 -20.55 5.74
N PRO A 69 2.04 -19.21 5.59
CA PRO A 69 0.90 -18.32 5.75
C PRO A 69 -0.29 -18.68 4.83
N LEU A 70 -0.08 -19.41 3.73
CA LEU A 70 -1.15 -19.95 2.89
C LEU A 70 -1.95 -21.07 3.58
N ASN A 71 -1.35 -21.80 4.52
CA ASN A 71 -1.98 -22.90 5.25
C ASN A 71 -2.67 -22.45 6.55
N TRP A 72 -2.52 -21.18 6.94
CA TRP A 72 -3.17 -20.66 8.15
C TRP A 72 -4.69 -20.79 8.11
N THR A 73 -5.29 -20.96 9.30
CA THR A 73 -6.75 -20.99 9.44
C THR A 73 -7.38 -19.67 9.01
N TRP A 74 -8.65 -19.74 8.57
CA TRP A 74 -9.40 -18.56 8.14
C TRP A 74 -9.38 -17.44 9.20
N LEU A 75 -9.61 -17.80 10.47
CA LEU A 75 -9.58 -16.85 11.59
C LEU A 75 -8.22 -16.16 11.74
N LYS A 76 -7.12 -16.93 11.65
CA LYS A 76 -5.77 -16.36 11.78
C LYS A 76 -5.45 -15.40 10.64
N LYS A 77 -5.72 -15.78 9.38
CA LYS A 77 -5.50 -14.91 8.21
C LYS A 77 -6.27 -13.60 8.32
N HIS A 78 -7.54 -13.69 8.74
CA HIS A 78 -8.40 -12.52 8.85
C HIS A 78 -8.06 -11.67 10.07
N ALA A 79 -7.58 -12.23 11.17
CA ALA A 79 -7.10 -11.48 12.32
C ALA A 79 -5.82 -10.69 12.00
N VAL A 80 -4.84 -11.32 11.34
CA VAL A 80 -3.62 -10.62 10.88
C VAL A 80 -3.99 -9.51 9.88
N PHE A 81 -4.86 -9.81 8.92
CA PHE A 81 -5.34 -8.81 7.97
C PHE A 81 -6.12 -7.66 8.64
N ALA A 82 -6.96 -7.96 9.64
CA ALA A 82 -7.68 -6.95 10.41
C ALA A 82 -6.74 -6.08 11.26
N SER A 83 -5.60 -6.60 11.71
CA SER A 83 -4.58 -5.79 12.40
C SER A 83 -3.81 -4.85 11.47
N LEU A 84 -3.67 -5.22 10.19
CA LEU A 84 -3.02 -4.40 9.17
C LEU A 84 -3.89 -3.19 8.76
N LEU A 85 -5.21 -3.35 8.71
CA LEU A 85 -6.12 -2.31 8.20
C LEU A 85 -6.03 -0.98 8.98
N PRO A 86 -6.11 -0.93 10.32
CA PRO A 86 -5.91 0.31 11.07
C PRO A 86 -4.55 0.95 10.81
N ALA A 87 -3.49 0.14 10.67
CA ALA A 87 -2.15 0.66 10.41
C ALA A 87 -2.04 1.34 9.03
N CYS A 88 -2.63 0.75 7.98
CA CYS A 88 -2.70 1.38 6.66
C CYS A 88 -3.62 2.60 6.65
N PHE A 89 -4.73 2.57 7.40
CA PHE A 89 -5.66 3.67 7.52
C PHE A 89 -4.99 4.91 8.11
N LEU A 90 -4.26 4.73 9.21
CA LEU A 90 -3.66 5.82 9.96
C LEU A 90 -2.47 6.48 9.25
N THR A 91 -1.83 5.82 8.28
CA THR A 91 -0.67 6.33 7.54
C THR A 91 -0.90 7.73 6.96
N ASP A 92 -2.04 7.94 6.29
CA ASP A 92 -2.36 9.25 5.70
C ASP A 92 -3.13 10.16 6.68
N TRP A 93 -3.75 9.57 7.70
CA TRP A 93 -4.44 10.33 8.76
C TRP A 93 -3.49 11.22 9.49
N VAL A 94 -2.36 10.70 9.95
CA VAL A 94 -1.45 11.48 10.80
C VAL A 94 -1.06 12.78 10.11
N ILE A 95 -0.76 12.74 8.81
CA ILE A 95 -0.37 13.93 8.05
C ILE A 95 -1.53 14.91 7.92
N THR A 96 -2.71 14.42 7.57
CA THR A 96 -3.87 15.27 7.25
C THR A 96 -4.63 15.75 8.49
N TRP A 97 -4.57 15.03 9.61
CA TRP A 97 -5.28 15.32 10.87
C TRP A 97 -5.03 16.73 11.41
N GLY A 98 -3.81 17.25 11.26
CA GLY A 98 -3.43 18.58 11.73
C GLY A 98 -3.99 19.74 10.90
N THR A 99 -4.53 19.49 9.70
CA THR A 99 -4.92 20.54 8.74
C THR A 99 -6.09 21.40 9.20
N THR A 100 -6.91 20.89 10.11
CA THR A 100 -8.14 21.54 10.59
C THR A 100 -7.91 22.43 11.81
N VAL A 101 -6.76 22.28 12.47
CA VAL A 101 -6.45 22.95 13.75
C VAL A 101 -5.43 24.09 13.60
N PHE A 102 -5.01 24.44 12.37
CA PHE A 102 -4.03 25.51 12.14
C PHE A 102 -4.45 26.86 12.73
N GLU A 103 -5.73 27.20 12.67
CA GLU A 103 -6.25 28.44 13.26
C GLU A 103 -6.22 28.44 14.79
N GLN A 104 -6.46 27.29 15.41
CA GLN A 104 -6.36 27.16 16.88
C GLN A 104 -4.89 27.22 17.34
N GLN A 105 -3.98 26.86 16.45
CA GLN A 105 -2.54 26.80 16.69
C GLN A 105 -1.85 28.16 16.50
N ALA A 106 -2.25 28.94 15.49
CA ALA A 106 -1.64 30.22 15.13
C ALA A 106 -1.50 31.21 16.30
N PRO A 107 -2.53 31.46 17.15
CA PRO A 107 -2.41 32.34 18.30
C PRO A 107 -1.41 31.85 19.35
N GLN A 108 -1.26 30.53 19.50
CA GLN A 108 -0.40 29.95 20.54
C GLN A 108 1.08 29.98 20.16
N TRP A 109 1.39 29.89 18.87
CA TRP A 109 2.76 29.99 18.37
C TRP A 109 3.13 31.42 17.96
N ASN A 110 2.20 32.36 18.02
CA ASN A 110 2.38 33.74 17.58
C ASN A 110 2.88 33.83 16.12
N MET A 111 2.25 33.02 15.25
CA MET A 111 2.61 32.87 13.84
C MET A 111 1.35 33.01 12.96
N SER A 112 1.54 33.31 11.67
CA SER A 112 0.41 33.33 10.73
C SER A 112 -0.10 31.91 10.45
N VAL A 113 -1.37 31.77 10.04
CA VAL A 113 -1.96 30.47 9.68
C VAL A 113 -1.17 29.77 8.55
N PRO A 114 -0.74 30.46 7.48
CA PRO A 114 0.12 29.84 6.45
C PRO A 114 1.47 29.36 7.01
N ASP A 115 2.09 30.11 7.91
CA ASP A 115 3.38 29.69 8.51
C ASP A 115 3.20 28.46 9.39
N VAL A 116 2.11 28.38 10.14
CA VAL A 116 1.76 27.20 10.93
C VAL A 116 1.50 25.99 10.04
N ALA A 117 0.83 26.19 8.90
CA ALA A 117 0.58 25.14 7.92
C ALA A 117 1.87 24.54 7.35
N ASN A 118 3.01 25.24 7.35
CA ASN A 118 4.29 24.63 6.92
C ASN A 118 4.75 23.46 7.80
N SER A 119 4.17 23.27 8.99
CA SER A 119 4.46 22.17 9.91
C SER A 119 4.20 20.78 9.32
N ILE A 120 3.35 20.67 8.30
CA ILE A 120 3.03 19.39 7.64
C ILE A 120 3.89 19.10 6.42
N SER A 121 4.58 20.09 5.85
CA SER A 121 5.36 19.95 4.62
C SER A 121 6.49 18.93 4.78
N GLY A 122 7.17 18.94 5.92
CA GLY A 122 8.19 17.93 6.26
C GLY A 122 7.61 16.52 6.35
N ALA A 123 6.40 16.37 6.90
CA ALA A 123 5.73 15.07 7.00
C ALA A 123 5.34 14.52 5.62
N ILE A 124 4.81 15.37 4.74
CA ILE A 124 4.46 15.00 3.36
C ILE A 124 5.71 14.56 2.59
N PHE A 125 6.79 15.35 2.68
CA PHE A 125 8.07 15.04 2.04
C PHE A 125 8.63 13.70 2.54
N MET A 126 8.66 13.50 3.86
CA MET A 126 9.22 12.28 4.46
C MET A 126 8.37 11.04 4.24
N GLN A 127 7.10 11.19 3.82
CA GLN A 127 6.30 10.05 3.38
C GLN A 127 6.85 9.44 2.08
N GLY A 128 7.46 10.24 1.20
CA GLY A 128 8.06 9.79 -0.07
C GLY A 128 9.11 8.68 0.10
N PRO A 129 10.20 8.90 0.84
CA PRO A 129 11.18 7.87 1.17
C PRO A 129 10.57 6.60 1.81
N GLY A 130 9.45 6.75 2.53
CA GLY A 130 8.74 5.63 3.13
C GLY A 130 7.71 4.93 2.22
N ARG A 131 7.19 5.59 1.18
CA ARG A 131 6.02 5.17 0.36
C ARG A 131 6.35 4.90 -1.12
N HIS A 132 7.45 5.44 -1.65
CA HIS A 132 7.66 5.42 -3.10
C HIS A 132 8.10 4.05 -3.63
N MET A 133 7.14 3.32 -4.21
CA MET A 133 7.16 2.64 -5.53
C MET A 133 6.14 1.47 -5.53
N THR A 134 4.84 1.76 -5.58
CA THR A 134 3.80 0.70 -5.72
C THR A 134 2.79 0.96 -6.83
N LEU A 135 3.18 1.64 -7.91
CA LEU A 135 2.36 1.68 -9.13
C LEU A 135 3.29 1.80 -10.35
N LEU A 136 3.62 0.66 -10.96
CA LEU A 136 3.37 0.38 -12.38
C LEU A 136 3.89 -1.03 -12.73
N MET A 137 3.21 -1.60 -13.72
CA MET A 137 3.12 -3.03 -14.02
C MET A 137 4.39 -3.70 -14.55
N ARG A 138 4.39 -5.03 -14.37
CA ARG A 138 4.75 -6.09 -15.34
C ARG A 138 5.69 -5.66 -16.47
N HIS A 139 7.00 -5.80 -16.28
CA HIS A 139 7.87 -6.55 -17.17
C HIS A 139 9.28 -6.60 -16.58
N GLN A 140 9.64 -7.70 -15.91
CA GLN A 140 11.03 -8.18 -15.96
C GLN A 140 11.02 -9.66 -15.58
N SER A 141 11.03 -10.50 -16.61
CA SER A 141 11.27 -11.94 -16.54
C SER A 141 12.57 -12.24 -15.80
N ARG A 142 12.49 -12.46 -14.48
CA ARG A 142 13.45 -13.20 -13.65
C ARG A 142 12.76 -13.52 -12.33
N ALA A 143 12.84 -14.77 -11.88
CA ALA A 143 12.13 -15.38 -10.76
C ALA A 143 12.35 -14.77 -9.34
N ASP A 144 12.73 -13.49 -9.23
CA ASP A 144 12.90 -12.74 -7.97
C ASP A 144 11.75 -11.72 -7.77
N ASP A 145 10.50 -12.19 -7.80
CA ASP A 145 9.28 -11.37 -7.95
C ASP A 145 8.68 -10.80 -6.65
N ASN A 146 9.49 -10.21 -5.74
CA ASN A 146 8.94 -9.60 -4.52
C ASN A 146 9.60 -8.27 -4.06
N LYS A 147 9.97 -7.39 -5.00
CA LYS A 147 10.49 -6.05 -4.71
C LYS A 147 9.37 -5.01 -4.72
N LEU A 148 8.54 -5.00 -3.67
CA LEU A 148 7.38 -4.13 -3.56
C LEU A 148 7.68 -2.86 -2.71
N GLY A 149 8.14 -1.79 -3.36
CA GLY A 149 7.95 -0.36 -3.03
C GLY A 149 8.31 0.25 -1.67
N GLY A 150 9.20 1.25 -1.61
CA GLY A 150 9.57 2.02 -0.40
C GLY A 150 11.08 2.00 -0.16
N LEU A 151 11.76 3.16 -0.19
CA LEU A 151 13.23 3.27 -0.20
C LEU A 151 13.91 2.59 1.00
N LEU A 152 13.28 2.61 2.17
CA LEU A 152 13.81 1.98 3.38
C LEU A 152 12.95 0.84 3.93
N ALA A 153 11.62 0.91 3.75
CA ALA A 153 10.72 -0.11 4.28
C ALA A 153 10.98 -1.49 3.63
N VAL A 154 11.29 -1.54 2.33
CA VAL A 154 11.45 -2.81 1.60
C VAL A 154 12.71 -3.57 1.98
N PRO A 155 13.92 -2.95 1.97
CA PRO A 155 15.12 -3.64 2.44
C PRO A 155 14.95 -4.17 3.87
N LEU A 156 14.32 -3.38 4.74
CA LEU A 156 14.06 -3.77 6.13
C LEU A 156 13.10 -4.96 6.21
N CYS A 157 12.02 -4.98 5.41
CA CYS A 157 11.08 -6.10 5.40
C CYS A 157 11.69 -7.38 4.86
N GLN A 158 12.47 -7.29 3.77
CA GLN A 158 13.10 -8.46 3.17
C GLN A 158 14.15 -9.07 4.10
N ARG A 159 14.86 -8.24 4.87
CA ARG A 159 15.87 -8.73 5.82
C ARG A 159 15.29 -9.17 7.15
N TYR A 160 14.56 -8.29 7.82
CA TYR A 160 14.10 -8.50 9.20
C TYR A 160 12.72 -9.14 9.31
N GLY A 161 11.93 -9.18 8.24
CA GLY A 161 10.55 -9.66 8.25
C GLY A 161 9.52 -8.52 8.17
N ARG A 162 8.26 -8.86 7.85
CA ARG A 162 7.21 -7.85 7.66
C ARG A 162 6.58 -7.42 8.98
N LEU A 163 6.45 -8.34 9.94
CA LEU A 163 5.83 -8.05 11.24
C LEU A 163 6.65 -7.03 12.06
N PRO A 164 7.99 -7.14 12.18
CA PRO A 164 8.78 -6.16 12.91
C PRO A 164 8.69 -4.75 12.35
N VAL A 165 8.74 -4.63 11.01
CA VAL A 165 8.67 -3.32 10.37
C VAL A 165 7.28 -2.71 10.55
N LEU A 166 6.21 -3.51 10.46
CA LEU A 166 4.85 -3.08 10.76
C LEU A 166 4.69 -2.62 12.23
N PHE A 167 5.23 -3.36 13.19
CA PHE A 167 5.16 -3.03 14.60
C PHE A 167 5.95 -1.74 14.93
N TRP A 168 7.23 -1.68 14.56
CA TRP A 168 8.09 -0.54 14.87
C TRP A 168 7.64 0.74 14.16
N SER A 169 7.16 0.65 12.92
CA SER A 169 6.61 1.82 12.22
C SER A 169 5.43 2.44 12.97
N GLN A 170 4.46 1.62 13.40
CA GLN A 170 3.30 2.09 14.17
C GLN A 170 3.69 2.58 15.57
N PHE A 171 4.57 1.85 16.26
CA PHE A 171 5.03 2.24 17.59
C PHE A 171 5.83 3.55 17.58
N LEU A 172 6.76 3.72 16.64
CA LEU A 172 7.54 4.96 16.53
C LEU A 172 6.64 6.13 16.11
N THR A 173 5.66 5.91 15.24
CA THR A 173 4.67 6.94 14.90
C THR A 173 3.83 7.33 16.11
N LEU A 174 3.43 6.37 16.95
CA LEU A 174 2.76 6.65 18.23
C LEU A 174 3.62 7.53 19.13
N VAL A 175 4.91 7.18 19.31
CA VAL A 175 5.85 7.97 20.12
C VAL A 175 5.99 9.40 19.58
N CYS A 176 6.15 9.56 18.27
CA CYS A 176 6.20 10.90 17.66
C CYS A 176 4.86 11.65 17.78
N THR A 177 3.73 10.95 17.83
CA THR A 177 2.40 11.56 18.04
C THR A 177 2.24 12.05 19.48
N ILE A 178 2.71 11.28 20.46
CA ILE A 178 2.79 11.70 21.86
C ILE A 178 3.74 12.91 22.00
N GLY A 179 4.85 12.91 21.27
CA GLY A 179 5.77 14.04 21.20
C GLY A 179 5.10 15.31 20.63
N ALA A 180 4.30 15.19 19.57
CA ALA A 180 3.53 16.30 19.02
C ALA A 180 2.43 16.80 19.97
N TYR A 181 1.77 15.89 20.70
CA TYR A 181 0.80 16.23 21.75
C TYR A 181 1.43 17.09 22.86
N GLY A 182 2.63 16.70 23.33
CA GLY A 182 3.36 17.36 24.40
C GLY A 182 4.27 18.52 23.97
N ALA A 183 4.27 18.90 22.69
CA ALA A 183 5.21 19.88 22.17
C ALA A 183 4.95 21.29 22.72
N SER A 184 5.99 21.89 23.32
CA SER A 184 5.99 23.27 23.82
C SER A 184 6.51 24.29 22.80
N SER A 185 7.25 23.83 21.78
CA SER A 185 7.82 24.68 20.72
C SER A 185 7.32 24.23 19.34
N TYR A 186 7.11 25.20 18.44
CA TYR A 186 6.74 24.94 17.04
C TYR A 186 7.77 24.07 16.31
N ALA A 187 9.07 24.27 16.57
CA ALA A 187 10.13 23.47 15.98
C ALA A 187 10.05 22.01 16.45
N GLY A 188 9.81 21.80 17.75
CA GLY A 188 9.62 20.46 18.32
C GLY A 188 8.37 19.77 17.78
N PHE A 189 7.27 20.51 17.66
CA PHE A 189 6.05 20.03 17.01
C PHE A 189 6.32 19.60 15.57
N THR A 190 6.89 20.48 14.75
CA THR A 190 7.20 20.22 13.34
C THR A 190 8.18 19.07 13.14
N ALA A 191 9.18 18.92 14.02
CA ALA A 191 10.09 17.78 14.00
C ALA A 191 9.34 16.46 14.26
N CYS A 192 8.45 16.44 15.27
CA CYS A 192 7.61 15.27 15.55
C CYS A 192 6.68 14.95 14.38
N ARG A 193 6.06 15.95 13.76
CA ARG A 193 5.23 15.81 12.56
C ARG A 193 6.01 15.21 11.39
N THR A 194 7.22 15.71 11.17
CA THR A 194 8.12 15.22 10.10
C THR A 194 8.48 13.76 10.30
N LEU A 195 8.81 13.37 11.53
CA LEU A 195 9.10 11.97 11.88
C LEU A 195 7.85 11.06 11.77
N GLN A 196 6.66 11.56 12.08
CA GLN A 196 5.41 10.82 11.85
C GLN A 196 5.22 10.47 10.37
N GLY A 197 5.54 11.39 9.45
CA GLY A 197 5.50 11.12 8.01
C GLY A 197 6.46 10.00 7.58
N PHE A 198 7.67 9.98 8.16
CA PHE A 198 8.68 8.96 7.89
C PHE A 198 8.29 7.58 8.44
N PHE A 199 7.96 7.49 9.73
CA PHE A 199 7.65 6.22 10.39
C PHE A 199 6.24 5.72 10.07
N GLY A 200 5.31 6.59 9.65
CA GLY A 200 3.92 6.22 9.37
C GLY A 200 3.71 5.58 8.00
N ALA A 201 4.65 5.72 7.07
CA ALA A 201 4.55 5.24 5.68
C ALA A 201 4.64 3.71 5.45
N PRO A 202 5.47 2.93 6.18
CA PRO A 202 5.69 1.51 5.90
C PRO A 202 4.45 0.58 5.85
N PRO A 203 3.42 0.72 6.70
CA PRO A 203 2.24 -0.16 6.65
C PRO A 203 1.56 -0.19 5.28
N GLN A 204 1.48 0.95 4.60
CA GLN A 204 0.89 1.04 3.27
C GLN A 204 1.72 0.26 2.25
N VAL A 205 3.05 0.39 2.30
CA VAL A 205 3.98 -0.38 1.47
C VAL A 205 3.82 -1.89 1.67
N ILE A 206 3.79 -2.32 2.93
CA ILE A 206 3.89 -3.72 3.30
C ILE A 206 2.57 -4.45 3.04
N GLY A 207 1.43 -3.75 3.10
CA GLY A 207 0.11 -4.36 3.11
C GLY A 207 -0.17 -5.25 1.90
N LEU A 208 0.17 -4.82 0.69
CA LEU A 208 -0.03 -5.65 -0.51
C LEU A 208 0.86 -6.90 -0.50
N SER A 209 2.08 -6.82 0.04
CA SER A 209 2.96 -8.00 0.18
C SER A 209 2.42 -9.01 1.21
N MET A 210 1.86 -8.54 2.33
CA MET A 210 1.23 -9.42 3.32
C MET A 210 -0.01 -10.12 2.76
N ILE A 211 -0.83 -9.42 1.96
CA ILE A 211 -2.01 -10.00 1.31
C ILE A 211 -1.60 -11.10 0.33
N ARG A 212 -0.55 -10.86 -0.47
CA ARG A 212 -0.02 -11.86 -1.41
C ARG A 212 0.44 -13.11 -0.68
N ASP A 213 1.07 -12.97 0.47
CA ASP A 213 1.63 -14.13 1.17
C ASP A 213 0.58 -14.98 1.90
N MET A 214 -0.54 -14.40 2.32
CA MET A 214 -1.59 -15.11 3.09
C MET A 214 -2.75 -15.65 2.23
N PHE A 215 -3.10 -14.97 1.13
CA PHE A 215 -4.31 -15.26 0.35
C PHE A 215 -3.98 -15.81 -1.04
N PHE A 216 -4.83 -16.71 -1.55
CA PHE A 216 -4.74 -17.24 -2.91
C PHE A 216 -5.29 -16.26 -3.95
N PHE A 217 -4.85 -16.40 -5.20
CA PHE A 217 -5.17 -15.50 -6.32
C PHE A 217 -6.67 -15.14 -6.42
N HIS A 218 -7.55 -16.13 -6.35
CA HIS A 218 -9.00 -15.93 -6.44
C HIS A 218 -9.60 -15.11 -5.27
N GLN A 219 -8.93 -15.04 -4.12
CA GLN A 219 -9.35 -14.23 -2.96
C GLN A 219 -8.62 -12.89 -2.87
N ARG A 220 -7.44 -12.78 -3.49
CA ARG A 220 -6.54 -11.61 -3.40
C ARG A 220 -7.24 -10.33 -3.85
N ALA A 221 -7.96 -10.35 -4.97
CA ALA A 221 -8.63 -9.15 -5.51
C ALA A 221 -9.51 -8.46 -4.45
N ARG A 222 -10.38 -9.22 -3.77
CA ARG A 222 -11.26 -8.67 -2.72
C ARG A 222 -10.48 -8.09 -1.54
N LYS A 223 -9.38 -8.72 -1.14
CA LYS A 223 -8.54 -8.26 -0.01
C LYS A 223 -7.72 -7.03 -0.38
N VAL A 224 -7.19 -6.99 -1.61
CA VAL A 224 -6.49 -5.84 -2.17
C VAL A 224 -7.44 -4.64 -2.24
N ASN A 225 -8.69 -4.82 -2.66
CA ASN A 225 -9.65 -3.70 -2.71
C ASN A 225 -9.95 -3.14 -1.30
N LEU A 226 -10.13 -4.01 -0.30
CA LEU A 226 -10.35 -3.56 1.09
C LEU A 226 -9.12 -2.86 1.69
N TRP A 227 -7.91 -3.33 1.35
CA TRP A 227 -6.68 -2.64 1.70
C TRP A 227 -6.52 -1.31 0.94
N ALA A 228 -6.84 -1.25 -0.34
CA ALA A 228 -6.80 -0.04 -1.15
C ALA A 228 -7.74 1.03 -0.58
N PHE A 229 -9.00 0.66 -0.34
CA PHE A 229 -10.01 1.50 0.29
C PHE A 229 -9.50 2.17 1.59
N SER A 230 -8.73 1.43 2.41
CA SER A 230 -8.23 1.94 3.69
C SER A 230 -7.37 3.19 3.51
N PHE A 231 -6.38 3.19 2.61
CA PHE A 231 -5.53 4.36 2.42
C PHE A 231 -6.12 5.40 1.46
N LEU A 232 -7.10 5.03 0.63
CA LEU A 232 -7.74 5.97 -0.30
C LEU A 232 -8.69 6.95 0.39
N ILE A 233 -9.41 6.50 1.42
CA ILE A 233 -10.28 7.35 2.23
C ILE A 233 -9.51 8.03 3.37
N GLY A 234 -8.37 7.46 3.76
CA GLY A 234 -7.53 7.91 4.85
C GLY A 234 -7.31 9.43 4.89
N PRO A 235 -6.78 10.06 3.83
CA PRO A 235 -6.48 11.50 3.78
C PRO A 235 -7.66 12.44 4.06
N TYR A 236 -8.90 11.97 3.86
CA TYR A 236 -10.11 12.78 4.02
C TYR A 236 -10.84 12.49 5.32
N LEU A 237 -10.85 11.23 5.76
CA LEU A 237 -11.53 10.86 7.00
C LEU A 237 -10.79 11.37 8.24
N GLY A 238 -9.45 11.48 8.19
CA GLY A 238 -8.66 12.07 9.28
C GLY A 238 -9.08 13.51 9.61
N PRO A 239 -8.99 14.46 8.64
CA PRO A 239 -9.47 15.83 8.83
C PRO A 239 -10.95 15.92 9.15
N PHE A 240 -11.81 15.09 8.54
CA PHE A 240 -13.23 15.05 8.85
C PHE A 240 -13.46 14.86 10.36
N ILE A 241 -12.84 13.83 10.96
CA ILE A 241 -12.95 13.58 12.41
C ILE A 241 -12.27 14.69 13.21
N SER A 242 -11.07 15.11 12.80
CA SER A 242 -10.31 16.16 13.50
C SER A 242 -11.07 17.49 13.56
N ALA A 243 -11.76 17.89 12.49
CA ALA A 243 -12.58 19.11 12.46
C ALA A 243 -13.78 19.02 13.42
N PHE A 244 -14.49 17.89 13.49
CA PHE A 244 -15.54 17.69 14.49
C PHE A 244 -15.02 17.75 15.93
N LEU A 245 -13.82 17.22 16.17
CA LEU A 245 -13.18 17.28 17.49
C LEU A 245 -12.72 18.70 17.83
N ALA A 246 -12.30 19.49 16.84
CA ALA A 246 -11.81 20.85 17.03
C ALA A 246 -12.88 21.80 17.62
N GLU A 247 -14.17 21.52 17.41
CA GLU A 247 -15.27 22.30 17.98
C GLU A 247 -15.34 22.21 19.52
N LYS A 248 -14.96 21.07 20.09
CA LYS A 248 -15.11 20.77 21.53
C LYS A 248 -13.80 20.64 22.28
N LEU A 249 -12.71 20.36 21.57
CA LEU A 249 -11.40 20.07 22.14
C LEU A 249 -10.36 21.05 21.63
N ALA A 250 -9.45 21.46 22.52
CA ALA A 250 -8.24 22.16 22.11
C ALA A 250 -7.39 21.28 21.17
N TRP A 251 -6.65 21.92 20.25
CA TRP A 251 -5.81 21.20 19.29
C TRP A 251 -4.85 20.18 19.92
N ARG A 252 -4.34 20.42 21.14
CA ARG A 252 -3.52 19.44 21.86
C ARG A 252 -4.31 18.18 22.18
N SER A 253 -5.45 18.30 22.85
CA SER A 253 -6.35 17.18 23.15
C SER A 253 -6.80 16.45 21.88
N ASN A 254 -6.96 17.17 20.77
CA ASN A 254 -7.25 16.59 19.45
C ASN A 254 -6.13 15.63 18.98
N PHE A 255 -4.85 16.01 19.11
CA PHE A 255 -3.72 15.09 18.90
C PHE A 255 -3.65 13.95 19.94
N GLY A 256 -4.19 14.14 21.15
CA GLY A 256 -4.34 13.09 22.14
C GLY A 256 -5.28 11.97 21.68
N VAL A 257 -6.38 12.31 20.99
CA VAL A 257 -7.27 11.32 20.37
C VAL A 257 -6.56 10.55 19.27
N LEU A 258 -5.74 11.23 18.44
CA LEU A 258 -4.90 10.59 17.44
C LEU A 258 -3.90 9.59 18.07
N CYS A 259 -3.31 9.92 19.23
CA CYS A 259 -2.50 8.97 20.00
C CYS A 259 -3.30 7.73 20.38
N GLY A 260 -4.56 7.88 20.78
CA GLY A 260 -5.46 6.76 21.07
C GLY A 260 -5.66 5.81 19.89
N PHE A 261 -5.87 6.35 18.68
CA PHE A 261 -6.00 5.53 17.47
C PHE A 261 -4.71 4.76 17.13
N TYR A 262 -3.54 5.40 17.25
CA TYR A 262 -2.26 4.71 17.07
C TYR A 262 -2.00 3.67 18.17
N GLY A 263 -2.38 3.96 19.42
CA GLY A 263 -2.33 3.01 20.52
C GLY A 263 -3.17 1.77 20.21
N PHE A 264 -4.40 1.96 19.72
CA PHE A 264 -5.25 0.87 19.27
C PHE A 264 -4.63 0.06 18.12
N SER A 265 -4.03 0.71 17.12
CA SER A 265 -3.31 0.05 16.02
C SER A 265 -2.15 -0.82 16.53
N VAL A 266 -1.32 -0.28 17.42
CA VAL A 266 -0.22 -1.03 18.05
C VAL A 266 -0.76 -2.22 18.85
N LEU A 267 -1.82 -2.03 19.64
CA LEU A 267 -2.45 -3.12 20.40
C LEU A 267 -3.01 -4.22 19.49
N MET A 268 -3.62 -3.87 18.36
CA MET A 268 -4.09 -4.83 17.36
C MET A 268 -2.95 -5.65 16.75
N ILE A 269 -1.82 -5.00 16.44
CA ILE A 269 -0.63 -5.69 15.94
C ILE A 269 -0.03 -6.60 17.02
N LEU A 270 0.01 -6.16 18.27
CA LEU A 270 0.47 -6.99 19.40
C LEU A 270 -0.43 -8.22 19.61
N ALA A 271 -1.75 -8.05 19.53
CA ALA A 271 -2.72 -9.11 19.77
C ALA A 271 -2.82 -10.12 18.63
N PHE A 272 -2.79 -9.66 17.37
CA PHE A 272 -3.12 -10.49 16.20
C PHE A 272 -2.03 -10.58 15.13
N GLY A 273 -1.00 -9.73 15.17
CA GLY A 273 0.08 -9.74 14.20
C GLY A 273 0.92 -11.03 14.28
N ASP A 274 1.22 -11.61 13.12
CA ASP A 274 2.15 -12.72 12.95
C ASP A 274 2.99 -12.51 11.68
N GLU A 275 4.14 -13.17 11.62
CA GLU A 275 5.07 -13.02 10.50
C GLU A 275 4.54 -13.71 9.25
N THR A 276 4.52 -12.98 8.13
CA THR A 276 3.98 -13.45 6.84
C THR A 276 5.06 -13.76 5.83
N LEU A 277 6.31 -13.35 6.08
CA LEU A 277 7.42 -13.64 5.18
C LEU A 277 7.81 -15.11 5.28
N TYR A 278 7.50 -15.89 4.25
CA TYR A 278 7.82 -17.31 4.17
C TYR A 278 8.52 -17.63 2.85
N ASP A 279 9.73 -18.18 2.95
CA ASP A 279 10.55 -18.58 1.80
C ASP A 279 10.24 -20.04 1.44
N ARG A 280 9.53 -20.25 0.33
CA ARG A 280 9.05 -21.58 -0.09
C ARG A 280 10.12 -22.41 -0.80
N GLU A 281 11.14 -21.77 -1.36
CA GLU A 281 12.19 -22.44 -2.13
C GLU A 281 13.28 -23.00 -1.20
N LYS A 282 13.51 -22.34 -0.07
CA LYS A 282 14.48 -22.75 0.94
C LYS A 282 13.79 -23.49 2.09
N GLN A 283 13.26 -24.69 1.80
CA GLN A 283 12.75 -25.65 2.80
C GLN A 283 13.88 -26.28 3.64
N SER A 284 14.89 -25.51 4.08
CA SER A 284 15.83 -26.01 5.08
C SER A 284 15.08 -26.16 6.39
N GLU A 285 15.24 -27.31 7.07
CA GLU A 285 14.67 -27.68 8.37
C GLU A 285 14.79 -26.54 9.40
N LYS A 286 13.87 -25.58 9.37
CA LYS A 286 13.77 -24.58 10.40
C LYS A 286 13.12 -25.25 11.59
N VAL A 287 13.87 -25.36 12.69
CA VAL A 287 13.34 -25.81 13.98
C VAL A 287 12.15 -24.93 14.31
N VAL A 288 10.96 -25.52 14.32
CA VAL A 288 9.71 -24.84 14.69
C VAL A 288 9.82 -24.42 16.15
N ARG A 289 10.01 -23.11 16.39
CA ARG A 289 10.09 -22.54 17.73
C ARG A 289 8.75 -21.92 18.09
N THR A 290 8.05 -22.54 19.03
CA THR A 290 6.77 -22.07 19.58
C THR A 290 6.96 -21.55 21.00
N GLY A 291 6.37 -20.39 21.31
CA GLY A 291 6.39 -19.82 22.65
C GLY A 291 6.16 -18.31 22.65
N VAL A 292 5.83 -17.75 23.81
CA VAL A 292 5.61 -16.29 23.98
C VAL A 292 6.90 -15.52 23.71
N VAL A 293 8.05 -16.04 24.14
CA VAL A 293 9.36 -15.42 23.90
C VAL A 293 9.68 -15.37 22.40
N GLU A 294 9.41 -16.45 21.66
CA GLU A 294 9.63 -16.48 20.22
C GLU A 294 8.68 -15.54 19.47
N ARG A 295 7.45 -15.39 19.95
CA ARG A 295 6.52 -14.38 19.43
C ARG A 295 7.07 -12.97 19.64
N ILE A 296 7.65 -12.67 20.80
CA ILE A 296 8.31 -11.38 21.06
C ILE A 296 9.53 -11.21 20.15
N PHE A 297 10.33 -12.25 19.92
CA PHE A 297 11.46 -12.19 18.99
C PHE A 297 11.04 -12.00 17.54
N ARG A 298 9.92 -12.61 17.12
CA ARG A 298 9.30 -12.36 15.81
C ARG A 298 8.74 -10.95 15.68
N LEU A 299 8.13 -10.42 16.73
CA LEU A 299 7.59 -9.06 16.75
C LEU A 299 8.69 -8.00 16.75
N THR A 300 9.76 -8.20 17.52
CA THR A 300 10.87 -7.23 17.64
C THR A 300 11.85 -7.32 16.46
N GLY A 301 11.84 -8.41 15.70
CA GLY A 301 12.71 -8.66 14.55
C GLY A 301 13.98 -9.44 14.86
N VAL A 302 14.23 -9.80 16.13
CA VAL A 302 15.37 -10.63 16.55
C VAL A 302 15.35 -12.00 15.88
N ALA A 303 14.16 -12.60 15.69
CA ALA A 303 14.01 -13.84 14.94
C ALA A 303 14.41 -13.67 13.46
N GLY A 304 14.02 -12.55 12.85
CA GLY A 304 14.42 -12.19 11.49
C GLY A 304 15.94 -12.04 11.33
N VAL A 305 16.62 -11.45 12.32
CA VAL A 305 18.10 -11.34 12.35
C VAL A 305 18.76 -12.72 12.41
N ARG A 306 18.25 -13.63 13.25
CA ARG A 306 18.78 -14.99 13.39
C ARG A 306 18.60 -15.80 12.11
N ASP A 307 17.46 -15.61 11.46
CA ASP A 307 17.09 -16.28 10.20
C ASP A 307 17.55 -15.52 8.95
N CYS A 308 18.45 -14.53 9.08
CA CYS A 308 18.97 -13.75 7.95
C CYS A 308 19.82 -14.57 6.97
N ALA A 309 20.30 -15.74 7.37
CA ALA A 309 21.15 -16.59 6.52
C ALA A 309 20.40 -16.96 5.24
N GLY A 310 20.85 -16.41 4.10
CA GLY A 310 20.25 -16.64 2.78
C GLY A 310 19.27 -15.56 2.29
N ARG A 311 19.01 -14.49 3.06
CA ARG A 311 18.25 -13.31 2.60
C ARG A 311 19.19 -12.28 1.95
N PRO A 312 18.71 -11.50 0.97
CA PRO A 312 19.54 -10.50 0.31
C PRO A 312 20.03 -9.43 1.30
N SER A 313 21.22 -8.89 1.06
CA SER A 313 21.77 -7.85 1.91
C SER A 313 20.99 -6.55 1.75
N LEU A 314 20.99 -5.69 2.79
CA LEU A 314 20.28 -4.39 2.72
C LEU A 314 20.81 -3.56 1.54
N TRP A 315 22.12 -3.64 1.30
CA TRP A 315 22.77 -2.91 0.23
C TRP A 315 22.38 -3.42 -1.15
N GLU A 316 22.29 -4.74 -1.34
CA GLU A 316 21.81 -5.34 -2.60
C GLU A 316 20.40 -4.85 -2.94
N VAL A 317 19.46 -4.99 -1.99
CA VAL A 317 18.07 -4.57 -2.21
C VAL A 317 17.97 -3.08 -2.47
N THR A 318 18.72 -2.27 -1.72
CA THR A 318 18.74 -0.81 -1.87
C THR A 318 19.34 -0.41 -3.22
N LYS A 319 20.46 -1.01 -3.63
CA LYS A 319 21.12 -0.76 -4.92
C LYS A 319 20.21 -1.12 -6.08
N ASP A 320 19.50 -2.24 -6.00
CA ASP A 320 18.53 -2.65 -7.02
C ASP A 320 17.38 -1.65 -7.13
N LEU A 321 16.89 -1.15 -6.00
CA LEU A 321 15.82 -0.17 -5.97
C LEU A 321 16.25 1.17 -6.59
N PHE A 322 17.44 1.68 -6.24
CA PHE A 322 18.00 2.88 -6.87
C PHE A 322 18.28 2.66 -8.37
N GLY A 323 18.77 1.48 -8.75
CA GLY A 323 18.98 1.11 -10.15
C GLY A 323 17.68 1.06 -10.95
N LEU A 324 16.57 0.68 -10.32
CA LEU A 324 15.23 0.71 -10.92
C LEU A 324 14.72 2.15 -11.06
N LEU A 325 14.88 2.98 -10.03
CA LEU A 325 14.47 4.39 -10.03
C LEU A 325 15.26 5.23 -11.04
N ALA A 326 16.54 4.90 -11.27
CA ALA A 326 17.38 5.59 -12.25
C ALA A 326 16.98 5.31 -13.71
N ARG A 327 16.05 4.38 -13.97
CA ARG A 327 15.62 4.05 -15.33
C ARG A 327 14.67 5.14 -15.87
N PRO A 328 15.02 5.85 -16.97
CA PRO A 328 14.26 7.01 -17.45
C PRO A 328 12.79 6.70 -17.79
N TYR A 329 12.52 5.50 -18.31
CA TYR A 329 11.18 5.07 -18.68
C TYR A 329 10.27 4.76 -17.48
N LEU A 330 10.82 4.57 -16.28
CA LEU A 330 10.04 4.48 -15.04
C LEU A 330 9.94 5.85 -14.38
N LEU A 331 11.04 6.61 -14.36
CA LEU A 331 11.11 7.90 -13.69
C LEU A 331 10.23 8.96 -14.38
N LEU A 332 10.28 9.09 -15.71
CA LEU A 332 9.56 10.14 -16.42
C LEU A 332 8.03 9.98 -16.33
N PRO A 333 7.44 8.78 -16.56
CA PRO A 333 6.00 8.60 -16.37
C PRO A 333 5.60 8.69 -14.91
N THR A 334 6.38 8.13 -13.97
CA THR A 334 6.03 8.20 -12.54
C THR A 334 6.08 9.64 -12.03
N PHE A 335 7.14 10.38 -12.36
CA PHE A 335 7.30 11.77 -11.96
C PHE A 335 6.33 12.70 -12.70
N GLY A 336 6.11 12.49 -14.01
CA GLY A 336 5.26 13.35 -14.84
C GLY A 336 3.76 13.07 -14.76
N PHE A 337 3.34 11.82 -14.54
CA PHE A 337 1.93 11.46 -14.48
C PHE A 337 1.42 11.43 -13.05
N VAL A 338 2.08 10.68 -12.15
CA VAL A 338 1.58 10.48 -10.77
C VAL A 338 1.71 11.75 -9.94
N THR A 339 2.81 12.49 -10.06
CA THR A 339 3.00 13.74 -9.30
C THR A 339 1.94 14.77 -9.66
N TRP A 340 1.71 15.01 -10.96
CA TRP A 340 0.77 16.04 -11.41
C TRP A 340 -0.68 15.72 -11.03
N ILE A 341 -1.05 14.44 -11.08
CA ILE A 341 -2.38 13.98 -10.68
C ILE A 341 -2.57 14.12 -9.16
N THR A 342 -1.62 13.66 -8.36
CA THR A 342 -1.77 13.59 -6.89
C THR A 342 -1.45 14.91 -6.17
N MET A 343 -0.63 15.78 -6.78
CA MET A 343 -0.20 17.06 -6.18
C MET A 343 -1.39 17.94 -5.80
N TRP A 344 -2.33 18.14 -6.72
CA TRP A 344 -3.49 19.00 -6.47
C TRP A 344 -4.41 18.43 -5.40
N THR A 345 -4.60 17.12 -5.37
CA THR A 345 -5.42 16.47 -4.34
C THR A 345 -4.85 16.69 -2.94
N ILE A 346 -3.55 16.49 -2.76
CA ILE A 346 -2.89 16.72 -1.46
C ILE A 346 -2.85 18.21 -1.13
N GLY A 347 -2.58 19.06 -2.12
CA GLY A 347 -2.56 20.52 -1.97
C GLY A 347 -3.90 21.10 -1.53
N ILE A 348 -5.01 20.63 -2.09
CA ILE A 348 -6.36 21.07 -1.68
C ILE A 348 -6.65 20.58 -0.26
N VAL A 349 -6.41 19.31 0.06
CA VAL A 349 -6.64 18.75 1.41
C VAL A 349 -5.90 19.55 2.49
N SER A 350 -4.68 20.00 2.21
CA SER A 350 -3.83 20.72 3.17
C SER A 350 -4.15 22.20 3.32
N THR A 351 -4.79 22.82 2.32
CA THR A 351 -5.02 24.27 2.28
C THR A 351 -6.49 24.67 2.35
N ILE A 352 -7.44 23.74 2.17
CA ILE A 352 -8.87 24.06 2.09
C ILE A 352 -9.37 24.91 3.26
N THR A 353 -8.90 24.62 4.48
CA THR A 353 -9.29 25.35 5.70
C THR A 353 -8.86 26.81 5.66
N GLN A 354 -7.77 27.13 4.96
CA GLN A 354 -7.27 28.49 4.77
C GLN A 354 -8.14 29.29 3.77
N PHE A 355 -8.93 28.62 2.92
CA PHE A 355 -9.78 29.27 1.92
C PHE A 355 -11.23 29.42 2.38
N ILE A 356 -11.78 28.45 3.13
CA ILE A 356 -13.22 28.43 3.47
C ILE A 356 -13.55 29.09 4.81
N LYS A 357 -12.57 29.24 5.71
CA LYS A 357 -12.78 29.86 7.00
C LYS A 357 -12.69 31.39 7.01
N PRO A 358 -11.79 32.06 6.26
CA PRO A 358 -11.85 33.51 6.14
C PRO A 358 -13.08 33.99 5.32
N PRO A 359 -13.41 35.29 5.34
CA PRO A 359 -14.40 35.88 4.44
C PRO A 359 -14.06 35.56 2.97
N PRO A 360 -15.04 35.26 2.10
CA PRO A 360 -16.49 35.44 2.25
C PRO A 360 -17.26 34.26 2.85
N TYR A 361 -16.61 33.10 3.05
CA TYR A 361 -17.30 31.84 3.35
C TYR A 361 -17.59 31.64 4.84
N LEU A 362 -16.66 32.05 5.73
CA LEU A 362 -16.84 32.04 7.18
C LEU A 362 -17.34 30.70 7.74
N PHE A 363 -16.78 29.59 7.25
CA PHE A 363 -17.21 28.25 7.67
C PHE A 363 -16.89 27.99 9.14
N SER A 364 -17.87 27.45 9.88
CA SER A 364 -17.64 26.87 11.20
C SER A 364 -16.80 25.60 11.11
N ASP A 365 -16.29 25.09 12.25
CA ASP A 365 -15.57 23.82 12.30
C ASP A 365 -16.46 22.65 11.82
N THR A 366 -17.76 22.66 12.14
CA THR A 366 -18.74 21.67 11.66
C THR A 366 -18.91 21.74 10.14
N ALA A 367 -19.06 22.94 9.57
CA ALA A 367 -19.17 23.11 8.13
C ALA A 367 -17.87 22.72 7.40
N THR A 368 -16.72 23.02 8.01
CA THR A 368 -15.40 22.57 7.54
C THR A 368 -15.30 21.05 7.52
N ALA A 369 -15.77 20.38 8.58
CA ALA A 369 -15.80 18.92 8.63
C ALA A 369 -16.62 18.32 7.49
N LEU A 370 -17.83 18.85 7.26
CA LEU A 370 -18.71 18.39 6.18
C LEU A 370 -18.13 18.61 4.78
N MET A 371 -17.26 19.60 4.59
CA MET A 371 -16.58 19.82 3.30
C MET A 371 -15.69 18.62 2.91
N TYR A 372 -15.12 17.89 3.86
CA TYR A 372 -14.32 16.68 3.60
C TYR A 372 -15.16 15.48 3.11
N LEU A 373 -16.50 15.55 3.15
CA LEU A 373 -17.35 14.54 2.50
C LEU A 373 -17.28 14.63 0.97
N ALA A 374 -17.06 15.83 0.42
CA ALA A 374 -16.99 16.03 -1.02
C ALA A 374 -15.89 15.18 -1.71
N PRO A 375 -14.63 15.21 -1.26
CA PRO A 375 -13.61 14.33 -1.82
C PRO A 375 -13.89 12.84 -1.53
N MET A 376 -14.49 12.48 -0.39
CA MET A 376 -14.86 11.09 -0.10
C MET A 376 -15.92 10.55 -1.06
N ILE A 377 -16.91 11.36 -1.44
CA ILE A 377 -17.90 10.98 -2.45
C ILE A 377 -17.22 10.83 -3.82
N GLY A 378 -16.33 11.76 -4.17
CA GLY A 378 -15.54 11.68 -5.40
C GLY A 378 -14.68 10.42 -5.48
N THR A 379 -14.04 10.03 -4.37
CA THR A 379 -13.21 8.82 -4.31
C THR A 379 -14.01 7.53 -4.41
N LEU A 380 -15.16 7.46 -3.73
CA LEU A 380 -16.07 6.32 -3.84
C LEU A 380 -16.63 6.19 -5.26
N ALA A 381 -17.05 7.30 -5.87
CA ALA A 381 -17.53 7.30 -7.25
C ALA A 381 -16.45 6.83 -8.24
N ALA A 382 -15.19 7.20 -8.01
CA ALA A 382 -14.07 6.74 -8.83
C ALA A 382 -13.78 5.24 -8.68
N GLU A 383 -13.96 4.67 -7.48
CA GLU A 383 -13.85 3.22 -7.27
C GLU A 383 -14.94 2.48 -8.06
N PHE A 384 -16.19 2.95 -8.01
CA PHE A 384 -17.29 2.39 -8.81
C PHE A 384 -17.03 2.52 -10.32
N TRP A 385 -16.50 3.68 -10.75
CA TRP A 385 -16.07 3.89 -12.13
C TRP A 385 -15.01 2.88 -12.52
N GLY A 386 -13.92 2.75 -11.75
CA GLY A 386 -12.83 1.82 -12.03
C GLY A 386 -13.30 0.37 -12.11
N HIS A 387 -14.21 -0.05 -11.24
CA HIS A 387 -14.73 -1.41 -11.26
C HIS A 387 -15.60 -1.71 -12.49
N TRP A 388 -16.55 -0.84 -12.85
CA TRP A 388 -17.48 -1.15 -13.95
C TRP A 388 -17.00 -0.66 -15.31
N PHE A 389 -16.42 0.52 -15.39
CA PHE A 389 -16.00 1.12 -16.65
C PHE A 389 -14.77 0.41 -17.22
N ASN A 390 -13.79 0.05 -16.39
CA ASN A 390 -12.59 -0.65 -16.89
C ASN A 390 -12.93 -2.09 -17.30
N ASP A 391 -13.82 -2.77 -16.57
CA ASP A 391 -14.33 -4.08 -16.97
C ASP A 391 -15.13 -3.99 -18.28
N PHE A 392 -15.93 -2.94 -18.47
CA PHE A 392 -16.62 -2.69 -19.73
C PHE A 392 -15.65 -2.47 -20.89
N LEU A 393 -14.62 -1.63 -20.72
CA LEU A 393 -13.58 -1.40 -21.73
C LEU A 393 -12.82 -2.68 -22.07
N CYS A 394 -12.45 -3.47 -21.05
CA CYS A 394 -11.78 -4.76 -21.20
C CYS A 394 -12.63 -5.74 -21.99
N ASN A 395 -13.88 -5.96 -21.57
CA ASN A 395 -14.80 -6.89 -22.23
C ASN A 395 -15.13 -6.47 -23.66
N ARG A 396 -15.27 -5.16 -23.91
CA ARG A 396 -15.48 -4.62 -25.26
C ARG A 396 -14.26 -4.91 -26.15
N TYR A 397 -13.06 -4.68 -25.65
CA TYR A 397 -11.83 -4.91 -26.40
C TYR A 397 -11.61 -6.39 -26.73
N ILE A 398 -11.83 -7.28 -25.76
CA ILE A 398 -11.73 -8.74 -25.93
C ILE A 398 -12.69 -9.22 -27.02
N LYS A 399 -13.94 -8.70 -27.03
CA LYS A 399 -14.94 -9.03 -28.05
C LYS A 399 -14.54 -8.58 -29.45
N THR A 400 -13.82 -7.47 -29.58
CA THR A 400 -13.41 -6.93 -30.88
C THR A 400 -12.05 -7.44 -31.37
N HIS A 401 -11.26 -8.08 -30.52
CA HIS A 401 -9.89 -8.53 -30.84
C HIS A 401 -9.70 -10.03 -30.61
N GLU A 402 -10.68 -10.85 -30.98
CA GLU A 402 -10.56 -12.32 -31.00
C GLU A 402 -10.13 -12.94 -29.65
N GLY A 403 -10.55 -12.34 -28.54
CA GLY A 403 -10.15 -12.82 -27.20
C GLY A 403 -8.81 -12.29 -26.70
N HIS A 404 -8.07 -11.53 -27.51
CA HIS A 404 -6.80 -10.92 -27.09
C HIS A 404 -7.05 -9.66 -26.25
N TYR A 405 -6.36 -9.57 -25.12
CA TYR A 405 -6.38 -8.41 -24.25
C TYR A 405 -5.01 -7.73 -24.22
N ALA A 406 -4.96 -6.49 -24.73
CA ALA A 406 -3.78 -5.64 -24.64
C ALA A 406 -3.87 -4.78 -23.37
N PRO A 407 -2.87 -4.79 -22.47
CA PRO A 407 -2.89 -3.98 -21.25
C PRO A 407 -3.01 -2.47 -21.52
N GLU A 408 -2.58 -2.00 -22.69
CA GLU A 408 -2.64 -0.61 -23.14
C GLU A 408 -4.08 -0.10 -23.28
N ASN A 409 -5.06 -0.98 -23.49
CA ASN A 409 -6.46 -0.59 -23.62
C ASN A 409 -7.00 0.11 -22.35
N ARG A 410 -6.37 -0.11 -21.19
CA ARG A 410 -6.67 0.59 -19.94
C ARG A 410 -6.43 2.09 -19.99
N LEU A 411 -5.49 2.55 -20.84
CA LEU A 411 -5.20 3.97 -21.01
C LEU A 411 -6.42 4.75 -21.49
N TRP A 412 -7.35 4.11 -22.21
CA TRP A 412 -8.59 4.76 -22.63
C TRP A 412 -9.50 5.13 -21.44
N GLY A 413 -9.42 4.39 -20.33
CA GLY A 413 -10.13 4.69 -19.08
C GLY A 413 -9.65 5.97 -18.38
N VAL A 414 -8.40 6.35 -18.65
CA VAL A 414 -7.72 7.49 -18.02
C VAL A 414 -8.20 8.83 -18.59
N TYR A 415 -8.44 8.94 -19.90
CA TYR A 415 -8.78 10.22 -20.54
C TYR A 415 -10.09 10.86 -20.02
N PRO A 416 -11.21 10.13 -19.87
CA PRO A 416 -12.44 10.72 -19.32
C PRO A 416 -12.25 11.20 -17.88
N ALA A 417 -11.50 10.46 -17.06
CA ALA A 417 -11.18 10.85 -15.69
C ALA A 417 -10.37 12.16 -15.68
N TRP A 418 -9.40 12.32 -16.57
CA TRP A 418 -8.62 13.56 -16.72
C TRP A 418 -9.48 14.77 -17.10
N ILE A 419 -10.42 14.61 -18.03
CA ILE A 419 -11.31 15.70 -18.45
C ILE A 419 -12.13 16.18 -17.24
N ILE A 420 -12.65 15.25 -16.44
CA ILE A 420 -13.36 15.56 -15.20
C ILE A 420 -12.43 16.24 -14.19
N GLY A 421 -11.19 15.78 -14.05
CA GLY A 421 -10.21 16.39 -13.14
C GLY A 421 -9.86 17.83 -13.50
N ILE A 422 -9.61 18.12 -14.78
CA ILE A 422 -9.32 19.47 -15.27
C ILE A 422 -10.53 20.38 -15.06
N ALA A 423 -11.72 19.93 -15.43
CA ALA A 423 -12.96 20.69 -15.19
C ALA A 423 -13.17 20.94 -13.68
N GLY A 424 -12.85 19.96 -12.83
CA GLY A 424 -12.90 20.09 -11.38
C GLY A 424 -11.95 21.15 -10.83
N LEU A 425 -10.70 21.16 -11.30
CA LEU A 425 -9.70 22.16 -10.89
C LEU A 425 -10.06 23.57 -11.34
N VAL A 426 -10.53 23.73 -12.58
CA VAL A 426 -11.01 25.03 -13.08
C VAL A 426 -12.19 25.49 -12.25
N THR A 427 -13.16 24.62 -11.98
CA THR A 427 -14.33 24.95 -11.15
C THR A 427 -13.91 25.36 -9.73
N PHE A 428 -12.97 24.64 -9.12
CA PHE A 428 -12.43 24.95 -7.80
C PHE A 428 -11.76 26.34 -7.78
N GLY A 429 -10.84 26.59 -8.72
CA GLY A 429 -10.10 27.85 -8.82
C GLY A 429 -11.00 29.06 -9.11
N GLU A 430 -11.88 28.95 -10.11
CA GLU A 430 -12.84 29.99 -10.48
C GLU A 430 -13.81 30.33 -9.34
N THR A 431 -14.22 29.32 -8.56
CA THR A 431 -15.12 29.54 -7.43
C THR A 431 -14.44 30.34 -6.32
N ILE A 432 -13.17 30.04 -6.04
CA ILE A 432 -12.39 30.78 -5.04
C ILE A 432 -12.08 32.20 -5.54
N GLN A 433 -11.60 32.34 -6.78
CA GLN A 433 -11.21 33.64 -7.36
C GLN A 433 -12.39 34.62 -7.43
N HIS A 434 -13.57 34.15 -7.84
CA HIS A 434 -14.77 34.98 -7.95
C HIS A 434 -15.66 34.96 -6.71
N GLN A 435 -15.21 34.35 -5.61
CA GLN A 435 -15.97 34.31 -4.35
C GLN A 435 -17.42 33.77 -4.53
N LYS A 436 -17.57 32.75 -5.39
CA LYS A 436 -18.87 32.13 -5.74
C LYS A 436 -19.35 31.21 -4.61
N SER A 437 -20.45 30.48 -4.82
CA SER A 437 -20.98 29.55 -3.81
C SER A 437 -19.97 28.45 -3.45
N TRP A 438 -19.90 28.08 -2.16
CA TRP A 438 -19.11 26.98 -1.63
C TRP A 438 -19.38 25.63 -2.32
N VAL A 439 -20.57 25.47 -2.93
CA VAL A 439 -20.95 24.29 -3.69
C VAL A 439 -19.99 24.05 -4.86
N GLY A 440 -19.49 25.10 -5.51
CA GLY A 440 -18.49 25.00 -6.57
C GLY A 440 -17.14 24.46 -6.06
N ILE A 441 -16.76 24.84 -4.84
CA ILE A 441 -15.56 24.34 -4.16
C ILE A 441 -15.71 22.85 -3.89
N ALA A 442 -16.83 22.44 -3.29
CA ALA A 442 -17.11 21.04 -2.97
C ALA A 442 -17.13 20.17 -4.23
N PHE A 443 -17.85 20.60 -5.28
CA PHE A 443 -17.98 19.84 -6.52
C PHE A 443 -16.66 19.76 -7.28
N GLY A 444 -15.94 20.88 -7.40
CA GLY A 444 -14.61 20.92 -8.02
C GLY A 444 -13.60 20.03 -7.30
N TRP A 445 -13.62 20.02 -5.96
CA TRP A 445 -12.78 19.15 -5.15
C TRP A 445 -13.13 17.67 -5.34
N GLY A 446 -14.42 17.32 -5.29
CA GLY A 446 -14.91 15.96 -5.55
C GLY A 446 -14.53 15.45 -6.94
N MET A 447 -14.66 16.28 -7.98
CA MET A 447 -14.23 15.96 -9.35
C MET A 447 -12.72 15.75 -9.47
N ASN A 448 -11.92 16.57 -8.79
CA ASN A 448 -10.47 16.38 -8.76
C ASN A 448 -10.10 15.04 -8.11
N CYS A 449 -10.68 14.74 -6.94
CA CYS A 449 -10.46 13.47 -6.25
C CYS A 449 -10.96 12.27 -7.06
N PHE A 450 -12.07 12.42 -7.79
CA PHE A 450 -12.56 11.41 -8.72
C PHE A 450 -11.53 11.13 -9.82
N SER A 451 -10.98 12.17 -10.44
CA SER A 451 -9.94 12.03 -11.46
C SER A 451 -8.70 11.34 -10.92
N THR A 452 -8.19 11.78 -9.76
CA THR A 452 -7.00 11.21 -9.15
C THR A 452 -7.13 9.71 -8.94
N LEU A 453 -8.31 9.25 -8.53
CA LEU A 453 -8.55 7.82 -8.34
C LEU A 453 -8.89 7.08 -9.62
N GLY A 454 -9.79 7.61 -10.44
CA GLY A 454 -10.21 6.99 -11.69
C GLY A 454 -9.05 6.74 -12.65
N THR A 455 -8.00 7.57 -12.58
CA THR A 455 -6.77 7.38 -13.36
C THR A 455 -5.81 6.35 -12.76
N THR A 456 -5.87 6.10 -11.45
CA THR A 456 -5.03 5.09 -10.77
C THR A 456 -5.63 3.69 -10.76
N VAL A 457 -6.96 3.58 -10.83
CA VAL A 457 -7.70 2.29 -10.91
C VAL A 457 -7.80 1.78 -12.35
N GLY A 458 -7.42 2.64 -13.32
CA GLY A 458 -7.34 2.40 -14.78
C GLY A 458 -6.61 1.14 -15.21
#